data_AF-A0A2U3QFK5-F1
#
_entry.id   AF-A0A2U3QFK5-F1
#
_cell.length_a   1.000
_cell.length_b   1.000
_cell.length_c   1.000
_cell.angle_alpha   90.00
_cell.angle_beta   90.00
_cell.angle_gamma   90.00
#
_symmetry.space_group_name_H-M   'P 1'
#
loop_
_entity.id
_entity.type
_entity.pdbx_description
1 polymer ?
#
loop_
_entity_poly.entity_id
_entity_poly.type
_entity_poly.pdbx_seq_one_letter_code
_entity_poly.pdbx_strand_id
1 'polypeptide(L)'
;MIDRGTKSEIESEGFDLGGTLHAVEHTAIAAMPLFALCDRGDMGGLSHTCFPDFGLPAIFLYDGYEGGVGLAKRALEIGTEWLTATLGIIEECPCTGGCPSCVQDAQCGNRNEPLDKEGAKYLLRRWLAE
;
A
#
# COMPACT_ATOMS: atom_id res chain seq x y z
N MET A 1 -1.28 12.46 -3.39
CA MET A 1 -2.25 11.34 -3.64
C MET A 1 -2.11 10.84 -5.08
N ILE A 2 -2.64 9.66 -5.48
CA ILE A 2 -2.52 9.16 -6.87
C ILE A 2 -3.25 10.06 -7.86
N ASP A 3 -2.60 10.39 -8.97
CA ASP A 3 -3.06 11.32 -9.99
C ASP A 3 -2.59 10.90 -11.40
N ARG A 4 -2.89 11.71 -12.44
CA ARG A 4 -2.54 11.43 -13.84
C ARG A 4 -1.04 11.34 -14.10
N GLY A 5 -0.21 12.04 -13.33
CA GLY A 5 1.24 12.07 -13.48
C GLY A 5 1.94 10.90 -12.76
N THR A 6 1.28 10.30 -11.77
CA THR A 6 1.88 9.27 -10.89
C THR A 6 2.55 8.14 -11.68
N LYS A 7 1.94 7.65 -12.76
CA LYS A 7 2.55 6.59 -13.58
C LYS A 7 3.89 7.03 -14.17
N SER A 8 3.89 8.13 -14.92
CA SER A 8 5.08 8.61 -15.61
C SER A 8 6.18 9.01 -14.64
N GLU A 9 5.82 9.58 -13.49
CA GLU A 9 6.74 9.93 -12.41
C GLU A 9 7.47 8.69 -11.87
N ILE A 10 6.72 7.68 -11.40
CA ILE A 10 7.27 6.44 -10.84
C ILE A 10 8.17 5.72 -11.85
N GLU A 11 7.73 5.61 -13.10
CA GLU A 11 8.52 4.99 -14.17
C GLU A 11 9.79 5.80 -14.50
N SER A 12 9.74 7.14 -14.42
CA SER A 12 10.91 8.01 -14.70
C SER A 12 11.99 7.95 -13.63
N GLU A 13 11.62 7.66 -12.38
CA GLU A 13 12.54 7.40 -11.27
C GLU A 13 13.13 5.98 -11.33
N GLY A 14 12.68 5.16 -12.28
CA GLY A 14 13.18 3.79 -12.51
C GLY A 14 12.51 2.72 -11.66
N PHE A 15 11.37 3.02 -11.04
CA PHE A 15 10.59 2.07 -10.24
C PHE A 15 9.54 1.34 -11.09
N ASP A 16 9.15 0.13 -10.65
CA ASP A 16 8.02 -0.59 -11.25
C ASP A 16 6.70 -0.09 -10.65
N LEU A 17 5.80 0.44 -11.50
CA LEU A 17 4.52 0.97 -11.03
C LEU A 17 3.67 -0.09 -10.35
N GLY A 18 3.60 -1.30 -10.91
CA GLY A 18 2.80 -2.39 -10.35
C GLY A 18 3.30 -2.79 -8.96
N GLY A 19 4.60 -3.05 -8.86
CA GLY A 19 5.28 -3.42 -7.62
C GLY A 19 5.26 -2.31 -6.58
N THR A 20 5.33 -1.05 -7.00
CA THR A 20 5.23 0.11 -6.10
C THR A 20 3.86 0.14 -5.43
N LEU A 21 2.78 0.08 -6.21
CA LEU A 21 1.42 0.14 -5.69
C LEU A 21 1.11 -1.08 -4.81
N HIS A 22 1.52 -2.26 -5.25
CA HIS A 22 1.31 -3.52 -4.54
C HIS A 22 2.08 -3.58 -3.21
N ALA A 23 3.31 -3.06 -3.18
CA ALA A 23 4.08 -2.96 -1.93
C ALA A 23 3.46 -1.95 -0.95
N VAL A 24 2.95 -0.81 -1.43
CA VAL A 24 2.20 0.13 -0.58
C VAL A 24 0.93 -0.52 -0.02
N GLU A 25 0.17 -1.23 -0.86
CA GLU A 25 -1.03 -1.98 -0.45
C GLU A 25 -0.72 -2.95 0.69
N HIS A 26 0.26 -3.84 0.51
CA HIS A 26 0.66 -4.81 1.51
C HIS A 26 1.09 -4.16 2.83
N THR A 27 1.96 -3.14 2.76
CA THR A 27 2.45 -2.51 4.00
C THR A 27 1.36 -1.70 4.70
N ALA A 28 0.44 -1.08 3.97
CA ALA A 28 -0.70 -0.38 4.56
C ALA A 28 -1.61 -1.35 5.33
N ILE A 29 -1.91 -2.52 4.75
CA ILE A 29 -2.62 -3.61 5.44
C ILE A 29 -1.86 -4.05 6.69
N ALA A 30 -0.55 -4.26 6.57
CA ALA A 30 0.30 -4.65 7.68
C ALA A 30 0.36 -3.62 8.83
N ALA A 31 0.13 -2.34 8.54
CA ALA A 31 0.14 -1.24 9.51
C ALA A 31 -1.18 -1.08 10.28
N MET A 32 -2.32 -1.58 9.75
CA MET A 32 -3.64 -1.37 10.37
C MET A 32 -3.76 -1.82 11.83
N PRO A 33 -3.17 -2.97 12.25
CA PRO A 33 -3.22 -3.41 13.65
C PRO A 33 -2.62 -2.42 14.67
N LEU A 34 -1.86 -1.42 14.23
CA LEU A 34 -1.38 -0.34 15.09
C LEU A 34 -2.48 0.65 15.50
N PHE A 35 -3.61 0.66 14.79
CA PHE A 35 -4.65 1.68 14.90
C PHE A 35 -6.05 1.14 15.15
N ALA A 36 -6.24 -0.16 15.00
CA ALA A 36 -7.47 -0.88 15.27
C ALA A 36 -7.14 -2.26 15.86
N LEU A 37 -8.05 -2.79 16.68
CA LEU A 37 -7.94 -4.17 17.18
C LEU A 37 -8.38 -5.13 16.08
N CYS A 38 -7.46 -5.44 15.17
CA CYS A 38 -7.66 -6.37 14.05
C CYS A 38 -6.37 -7.11 13.72
N ASP A 39 -6.50 -8.21 12.99
CA ASP A 39 -5.39 -8.88 12.33
C ASP A 39 -5.26 -8.40 10.87
N ARG A 40 -4.11 -8.67 10.24
CA ARG A 40 -3.88 -8.31 8.82
C ARG A 40 -4.95 -8.89 7.89
N GLY A 41 -5.41 -10.11 8.18
CA GLY A 41 -6.43 -10.81 7.39
C GLY A 41 -7.84 -10.22 7.48
N ASP A 42 -8.07 -9.26 8.39
CA ASP A 42 -9.35 -8.56 8.48
C ASP A 42 -9.48 -7.45 7.43
N MET A 43 -8.40 -7.15 6.69
CA MET A 43 -8.43 -6.25 5.54
C MET A 43 -8.03 -6.97 4.25
N GLY A 44 -8.67 -6.57 3.16
CA GLY A 44 -8.28 -6.93 1.81
C GLY A 44 -7.68 -5.75 1.07
N GLY A 45 -6.93 -6.06 0.01
CA GLY A 45 -6.30 -5.08 -0.86
C GLY A 45 -6.41 -5.47 -2.33
N LEU A 46 -6.33 -4.46 -3.19
CA LEU A 46 -6.17 -4.62 -4.62
C LEU A 46 -5.48 -3.38 -5.21
N SER A 47 -4.46 -3.59 -6.04
CA SER A 47 -3.76 -2.53 -6.75
C SER A 47 -3.87 -2.72 -8.26
N HIS A 48 -4.09 -1.61 -8.96
CA HIS A 48 -4.18 -1.55 -10.42
C HIS A 48 -3.25 -0.46 -10.96
N THR A 49 -2.45 -0.79 -11.97
CA THR A 49 -1.63 0.21 -12.69
C THR A 49 -2.47 1.11 -13.59
N CYS A 50 -3.66 0.67 -13.97
CA CYS A 50 -4.67 1.44 -14.70
C CYS A 50 -6.05 0.80 -14.45
N PHE A 51 -6.85 1.39 -13.57
CA PHE A 51 -8.19 0.91 -13.28
C PHE A 51 -9.16 1.29 -14.42
N PRO A 52 -9.96 0.35 -14.96
CA PRO A 52 -10.73 0.59 -16.19
C PRO A 52 -11.67 1.80 -16.15
N ASP A 53 -12.32 2.06 -15.02
CA ASP A 53 -13.41 3.06 -14.95
C ASP A 53 -12.91 4.50 -15.03
N PHE A 54 -11.71 4.78 -14.51
CA PHE A 54 -11.15 6.14 -14.47
C PHE A 54 -9.78 6.26 -15.15
N GLY A 55 -9.19 5.15 -15.61
CA GLY A 55 -7.96 5.14 -16.41
C GLY A 55 -6.71 5.62 -15.66
N LEU A 56 -6.70 5.50 -14.33
CA LEU A 56 -5.58 5.90 -13.46
C LEU A 56 -5.10 4.71 -12.63
N PRO A 57 -3.86 4.74 -12.12
CA PRO A 57 -3.45 3.81 -11.09
C PRO A 57 -4.33 3.94 -9.85
N ALA A 58 -4.49 2.86 -9.10
CA ALA A 58 -5.29 2.84 -7.88
C ALA A 58 -4.79 1.77 -6.90
N ILE A 59 -4.99 2.06 -5.61
CA ILE A 59 -4.92 1.07 -4.53
C ILE A 59 -6.26 1.12 -3.82
N PHE A 60 -6.89 -0.03 -3.68
CA PHE A 60 -8.12 -0.23 -2.93
C PHE A 60 -7.79 -1.01 -1.67
N LEU A 61 -8.27 -0.52 -0.53
CA LEU A 61 -8.16 -1.17 0.77
C LEU A 61 -9.58 -1.23 1.34
N TYR A 62 -9.99 -2.40 1.80
CA TYR A 62 -11.37 -2.66 2.20
C TYR A 62 -11.43 -3.66 3.36
N ASP A 63 -12.53 -3.61 4.12
CA ASP A 63 -12.82 -4.60 5.14
C ASP A 63 -12.97 -6.00 4.52
N GLY A 64 -12.22 -6.98 5.03
CA GLY A 64 -12.31 -8.37 4.60
C GLY A 64 -13.58 -9.09 5.08
N TYR A 65 -14.28 -8.51 6.06
CA TYR A 65 -15.54 -9.05 6.58
C TYR A 65 -16.75 -8.62 5.73
N GLU A 66 -17.64 -9.57 5.44
CA GLU A 66 -18.86 -9.31 4.68
C GLU A 66 -19.76 -8.28 5.38
N GLY A 67 -20.16 -7.22 4.65
CA GLY A 67 -20.93 -6.11 5.21
C GLY A 67 -20.08 -5.02 5.88
N GLY A 68 -18.79 -5.27 6.10
CA GLY A 68 -17.83 -4.32 6.68
C GLY A 68 -17.95 -4.18 8.20
N VAL A 69 -16.81 -4.01 8.87
CA VAL A 69 -16.72 -3.82 10.32
C VAL A 69 -16.15 -2.45 10.71
N GLY A 70 -15.74 -1.65 9.73
CA GLY A 70 -15.34 -0.26 9.88
C GLY A 70 -13.84 -0.02 9.84
N LEU A 71 -13.02 -0.98 9.43
CA LEU A 71 -11.57 -0.81 9.31
C LEU A 71 -11.20 0.19 8.21
N ALA A 72 -11.83 0.11 7.03
CA ALA A 72 -11.61 1.08 5.96
C ALA A 72 -12.09 2.49 6.36
N LYS A 73 -13.19 2.57 7.13
CA LYS A 73 -13.66 3.84 7.69
C LYS A 73 -12.63 4.41 8.68
N ARG A 74 -12.11 3.58 9.59
CA ARG A 74 -11.09 3.98 10.56
C ARG A 74 -9.86 4.49 9.82
N ALA A 75 -9.37 3.75 8.83
CA ALA A 75 -8.25 4.12 7.98
C ALA A 75 -8.40 5.53 7.37
N LEU A 76 -9.59 5.88 6.89
CA LEU A 76 -9.89 7.21 6.36
C LEU A 76 -9.82 8.30 7.43
N GLU A 77 -10.26 8.02 8.67
CA GLU A 77 -10.24 8.98 9.77
C GLU A 77 -8.83 9.32 10.26
N ILE A 78 -7.86 8.40 10.07
CA ILE A 78 -6.46 8.52 10.56
C ILE A 78 -5.43 8.48 9.43
N GLY A 79 -5.83 8.86 8.21
CA GLY A 79 -5.08 8.58 6.99
C GLY A 79 -3.60 8.97 7.07
N THR A 80 -3.28 10.16 7.58
CA THR A 80 -1.90 10.65 7.67
C THR A 80 -1.06 9.84 8.66
N GLU A 81 -1.57 9.57 9.86
CA GLU A 81 -0.86 8.76 10.86
C GLU A 81 -0.65 7.31 10.38
N TRP A 82 -1.66 6.75 9.72
CA TRP A 82 -1.59 5.40 9.18
C TRP A 82 -0.59 5.28 8.03
N LEU A 83 -0.58 6.22 7.08
CA LEU A 83 0.41 6.26 6.00
C LEU A 83 1.82 6.55 6.52
N THR A 84 1.95 7.35 7.58
CA THR A 84 3.24 7.57 8.27
C THR A 84 3.79 6.28 8.86
N ALA A 85 2.95 5.52 9.59
CA ALA A 85 3.34 4.21 10.11
C ALA A 85 3.65 3.20 9.00
N THR A 86 2.89 3.25 7.91
CA THR A 86 3.13 2.44 6.70
C THR A 86 4.54 2.71 6.16
N LEU A 87 4.92 3.98 5.99
CA LEU A 87 6.26 4.35 5.56
C LEU A 87 7.33 3.88 6.55
N GLY A 88 7.10 4.07 7.86
CA GLY A 88 8.01 3.65 8.92
C GLY A 88 8.36 2.15 8.85
N ILE A 89 7.37 1.27 8.65
CA ILE A 89 7.60 -0.17 8.49
C ILE A 89 8.57 -0.46 7.32
N ILE A 90 8.44 0.25 6.20
CA ILE A 90 9.29 0.03 5.03
C ILE A 90 10.72 0.56 5.28
N GLU A 91 10.83 1.74 5.89
CA GLU A 91 12.10 2.43 6.14
C GLU A 91 12.94 1.75 7.24
N GLU A 92 12.32 1.23 8.30
CA GLU A 92 13.01 0.57 9.41
C GLU A 92 13.47 -0.85 9.05
N CYS A 93 12.85 -1.47 8.05
CA CYS A 93 13.22 -2.81 7.63
C CYS A 93 14.57 -2.83 6.91
N PRO A 94 15.58 -3.61 7.38
CA PRO A 94 16.93 -3.59 6.82
C PRO A 94 17.08 -4.37 5.50
N CYS A 95 16.02 -5.00 4.99
CA CYS A 95 16.09 -5.76 3.74
C CYS A 95 16.21 -4.85 2.51
N THR A 96 16.82 -5.36 1.45
CA THR A 96 16.94 -4.65 0.16
C THR A 96 15.75 -4.85 -0.77
N GLY A 97 15.35 -6.10 -1.03
CA GLY A 97 14.34 -6.43 -2.05
C GLY A 97 12.89 -6.56 -1.57
N GLY A 98 12.64 -6.34 -0.27
CA GLY A 98 11.35 -6.65 0.36
C GLY A 98 11.32 -8.03 1.01
N CYS A 99 10.59 -8.16 2.12
CA CYS A 99 10.50 -9.40 2.91
C CYS A 99 9.18 -9.45 3.71
N PRO A 100 8.87 -10.57 4.41
CA PRO A 100 7.66 -10.72 5.23
C PRO A 100 7.49 -9.69 6.35
N SER A 101 8.58 -9.03 6.76
CA SER A 101 8.56 -7.99 7.79
C SER A 101 8.17 -6.61 7.25
N CYS A 102 8.08 -6.39 5.94
CA CYS A 102 7.74 -5.09 5.36
C CYS A 102 6.66 -5.16 4.26
N VAL A 103 7.04 -5.51 3.03
CA VAL A 103 6.21 -5.37 1.82
C VAL A 103 5.61 -6.68 1.33
N GLN A 104 5.91 -7.82 1.96
CA GLN A 104 5.28 -9.09 1.60
C GLN A 104 4.08 -9.39 2.49
N ASP A 105 3.03 -9.95 1.89
CA ASP A 105 1.87 -10.49 2.57
C ASP A 105 1.79 -12.01 2.36
N ALA A 106 1.54 -12.75 3.44
CA ALA A 106 1.35 -14.20 3.40
C ALA A 106 0.04 -14.61 2.70
N GLN A 107 -0.93 -13.70 2.61
CA GLN A 107 -2.23 -13.89 1.97
C GLN A 107 -2.27 -13.33 0.54
N CYS A 108 -1.13 -12.84 0.02
CA CYS A 108 -1.04 -12.29 -1.34
C CYS A 108 -1.37 -13.37 -2.39
N GLY A 109 -2.47 -13.18 -3.13
CA GLY A 109 -2.87 -14.03 -4.25
C GLY A 109 -1.92 -13.98 -5.45
N ASN A 110 -1.09 -12.93 -5.55
CA ASN A 110 -0.15 -12.69 -6.65
C ASN A 110 1.27 -13.20 -6.35
N ARG A 111 1.44 -14.04 -5.31
CA ARG A 111 2.75 -14.62 -4.92
C ARG A 111 3.82 -13.57 -4.61
N ASN A 112 3.41 -12.41 -4.08
CA ASN A 112 4.31 -11.31 -3.76
C ASN A 112 5.14 -10.82 -4.98
N GLU A 113 4.56 -10.85 -6.18
CA GLU A 113 5.21 -10.40 -7.42
C GLU A 113 4.21 -9.64 -8.32
N PRO A 114 4.56 -8.44 -8.84
CA PRO A 114 5.77 -7.68 -8.53
C PRO A 114 5.69 -6.98 -7.17
N LEU A 115 6.85 -6.67 -6.58
CA LEU A 115 6.98 -5.78 -5.41
C LEU A 115 8.16 -4.85 -5.60
N ASP A 116 7.95 -3.55 -5.36
CA ASP A 116 9.00 -2.53 -5.42
C ASP A 116 9.03 -1.75 -4.11
N LYS A 117 9.98 -2.11 -3.24
CA LYS A 117 10.15 -1.50 -1.92
C LYS A 117 10.57 -0.03 -2.00
N GLU A 118 11.46 0.30 -2.94
CA GLU A 118 11.98 1.67 -3.06
C GLU A 118 10.94 2.59 -3.68
N GLY A 119 10.23 2.11 -4.70
CA GLY A 119 9.10 2.83 -5.29
C GLY A 119 7.98 3.08 -4.28
N ALA A 120 7.67 2.09 -3.41
CA ALA A 120 6.70 2.28 -2.33
C ALA A 120 7.09 3.38 -1.34
N LYS A 121 8.37 3.42 -0.91
CA LYS A 121 8.88 4.51 -0.06
C LYS A 121 8.77 5.86 -0.74
N TYR A 122 9.15 5.94 -2.02
CA TYR A 122 9.07 7.17 -2.79
C TYR A 122 7.62 7.69 -2.84
N LEU A 123 6.68 6.83 -3.20
CA LEU A 123 5.27 7.18 -3.34
C LEU A 123 4.64 7.64 -2.01
N LEU A 124 4.94 6.93 -0.91
CA LEU A 124 4.46 7.30 0.43
C LEU A 124 5.04 8.63 0.91
N ARG A 125 6.33 8.89 0.69
CA ARG A 125 6.95 10.19 1.03
C ARG A 125 6.31 11.33 0.25
N ARG A 126 6.01 11.12 -1.04
CA ARG A 126 5.29 12.10 -1.85
C ARG A 126 3.93 12.44 -1.25
N TRP A 127 3.15 11.42 -0.87
CA TRP A 127 1.82 11.64 -0.28
C TRP A 127 1.85 12.35 1.07
N LEU A 128 2.90 12.13 1.88
CA LEU A 128 3.05 12.74 3.19
C LEU A 128 3.70 14.14 3.17
N ALA A 129 4.23 14.56 2.01
CA ALA A 129 4.80 15.89 1.80
C ALA A 129 3.78 16.93 1.29
N GLU A 130 2.58 16.47 0.89
CA GLU A 130 1.42 17.29 0.51
C GLU A 130 0.61 17.70 1.74
#